data_AF-A0A3B9QHI1-F1
#
_entry.id   AF-A0A3B9QHI1-F1
#
_cell.length_a   1.000
_cell.length_b   1.000
_cell.length_c   1.000
_cell.angle_alpha   90.00
_cell.angle_beta   90.00
_cell.angle_gamma   90.00
#
_symmetry.space_group_name_H-M   'P 1'
#
loop_
_entity.id
_entity.type
_entity.pdbx_description
1 polymer ?
#
loop_
_entity_poly.entity_id
_entity_poly.type
_entity_poly.pdbx_seq_one_letter_code
_entity_poly.pdbx_strand_id
1 'polypeptide(L)' 'RIDGRATNEVRPLSAEVAYVGETAHGSGLFQRGETQVLNVTTLGMSRMEQLIDTLNPNDRKRYMHHYNFPPFS' A
#
# COMPACT_ATOMS: atom_id res chain seq x y z
N ARG A 1 12.98 23.56 -10.39
CA ARG A 1 12.52 23.08 -9.06
C ARG A 1 13.76 22.90 -8.17
N ILE A 2 13.63 22.72 -6.85
CA ILE A 2 14.80 22.62 -5.94
C ILE A 2 15.74 21.47 -6.28
N ASP A 3 15.22 20.40 -6.88
CA ASP A 3 15.94 19.20 -7.29
C ASP A 3 16.33 19.19 -8.78
N GLY A 4 16.31 20.35 -9.45
CA GLY A 4 16.78 20.51 -10.83
C GLY A 4 15.82 20.04 -11.93
N ARG A 5 14.75 19.31 -11.59
CA ARG A 5 13.82 18.74 -12.58
C ARG A 5 12.93 19.77 -13.29
N ALA A 6 12.51 19.41 -14.50
CA ALA A 6 11.48 20.14 -15.24
C ALA A 6 10.09 20.02 -14.58
N THR A 7 9.14 20.85 -15.03
CA THR A 7 7.75 20.85 -14.53
C THR A 7 7.01 19.56 -14.86
N ASN A 8 7.37 18.90 -15.97
CA ASN A 8 6.79 17.66 -16.46
C ASN A 8 7.66 16.43 -16.18
N GLU A 9 8.81 16.58 -15.53
CA GLU A 9 9.73 15.48 -15.28
C GLU A 9 9.39 14.76 -13.96
N VAL A 10 9.18 13.45 -14.04
CA VAL A 10 8.92 12.57 -12.89
C VAL A 10 10.24 12.08 -12.29
N ARG A 11 10.29 11.90 -10.96
CA ARG A 11 11.45 11.28 -10.28
C ARG A 11 11.67 9.84 -10.79
N PRO A 12 12.89 9.29 -10.72
CA PRO A 12 13.15 7.90 -11.08
C PRO A 12 12.17 6.94 -10.40
N LEU A 13 11.71 5.94 -11.16
CA LEU A 13 10.71 4.96 -10.76
C LEU A 13 11.32 3.57 -10.71
N SER A 14 10.97 2.79 -9.70
CA SER A 14 11.14 1.34 -9.68
C SER A 14 9.93 0.66 -9.07
N ALA A 15 9.68 -0.56 -9.53
CA ALA A 15 8.60 -1.40 -9.04
C ALA A 15 9.08 -2.85 -9.06
N GLU A 16 8.89 -3.55 -7.96
CA GLU A 16 9.19 -4.96 -7.79
C GLU A 16 8.00 -5.68 -7.17
N VAL A 17 7.72 -6.89 -7.64
CA VAL A 17 6.66 -7.76 -7.13
C VAL A 17 7.28 -8.93 -6.37
N ALA A 18 6.52 -9.54 -5.46
CA ALA A 18 6.99 -10.66 -4.63
C ALA A 18 8.21 -10.34 -3.73
N TYR A 19 8.37 -9.08 -3.33
CA TYR A 19 9.49 -8.60 -2.51
C TYR A 19 9.63 -9.30 -1.14
N VAL A 20 8.51 -9.68 -0.51
CA VAL A 20 8.48 -10.41 0.78
C VAL A 20 8.53 -11.94 0.56
N GLY A 21 8.74 -12.39 -0.68
CA GLY A 21 8.73 -13.79 -1.08
C GLY A 21 7.35 -14.45 -0.94
N GLU A 22 7.35 -15.78 -0.91
CA GLU A 22 6.13 -16.62 -0.91
C GLU A 22 5.36 -16.63 0.42
N THR A 23 5.91 -16.03 1.47
CA THR A 23 5.27 -16.01 2.80
C THR A 23 4.02 -15.13 2.86
N ALA A 24 3.93 -14.13 1.98
CA ALA A 24 2.74 -13.32 1.79
C ALA A 24 1.96 -13.78 0.56
N HIS A 25 0.62 -13.65 0.59
CA HIS A 25 -0.21 -13.95 -0.59
C HIS A 25 0.13 -13.04 -1.79
N GLY A 26 0.57 -11.81 -1.51
CA GLY A 26 1.12 -10.91 -2.52
C GLY A 26 1.91 -9.80 -1.86
N SER A 27 2.95 -9.31 -2.52
CA SER A 27 3.72 -8.15 -2.07
C SER A 27 4.27 -7.35 -3.24
N GLY A 28 4.54 -6.06 -3.00
CA GLY A 28 5.21 -5.21 -3.97
C GLY A 28 5.90 -4.01 -3.32
N LEU A 29 7.11 -3.71 -3.79
CA LEU A 29 7.89 -2.55 -3.40
C LEU A 29 7.84 -1.53 -4.55
N PHE A 30 7.32 -0.34 -4.26
CA PHE A 30 7.28 0.77 -5.21
C PHE A 30 8.14 1.90 -4.70
N GLN A 31 8.92 2.50 -5.60
CA GLN A 31 9.74 3.66 -5.28
C GLN A 31 9.65 4.73 -6.37
N ARG A 32 9.56 5.98 -5.92
CA ARG A 32 9.59 7.18 -6.77
C ARG A 32 10.46 8.25 -6.14
N GLY A 33 11.72 8.34 -6.56
CA GLY A 33 12.76 9.09 -5.86
C GLY A 33 12.94 8.54 -4.43
N GLU A 34 12.88 9.41 -3.42
CA GLU A 34 12.99 9.03 -2.02
C GLU A 34 11.69 8.49 -1.41
N THR A 35 10.55 8.64 -2.09
CA THR A 35 9.30 8.06 -1.62
C THR A 35 9.28 6.56 -1.92
N GLN A 36 9.31 5.73 -0.89
CA GLN A 36 9.23 4.27 -1.00
C GLN A 36 8.04 3.72 -0.22
N VAL A 37 7.33 2.74 -0.78
CA VAL A 37 6.19 2.06 -0.14
C VAL A 37 6.30 0.57 -0.36
N LEU A 38 6.26 -0.19 0.74
CA LEU A 38 6.08 -1.64 0.73
C LEU A 38 4.60 -1.97 0.96
N ASN A 39 4.00 -2.70 0.01
CA ASN A 39 2.63 -3.19 0.12
C ASN A 39 2.63 -4.70 0.32
N VAL A 40 1.78 -5.19 1.22
CA VAL A 40 1.57 -6.62 1.47
C VAL A 40 0.07 -6.90 1.41
N THR A 41 -0.31 -7.90 0.63
CA THR A 41 -1.69 -8.34 0.44
C THR A 41 -1.92 -9.63 1.20
N THR A 42 -3.05 -9.69 1.90
CA THR A 42 -3.52 -10.90 2.58
C THR A 42 -4.90 -11.26 2.07
N LEU A 43 -5.10 -12.52 1.68
CA LEU A 43 -6.39 -13.10 1.34
C LEU A 43 -6.93 -13.86 2.54
N GLY A 44 -8.20 -13.62 2.86
CA GLY A 44 -8.92 -14.31 3.94
C GLY A 44 -10.27 -14.81 3.45
N MET A 45 -10.89 -15.69 4.23
CA MET A 45 -12.27 -16.11 4.01
C MET A 45 -13.23 -14.93 4.24
N SER A 46 -14.43 -14.94 3.64
CA SER A 46 -15.43 -13.87 3.85
C SER A 46 -15.77 -13.63 5.32
N ARG A 47 -15.69 -14.65 6.19
CA ARG A 47 -15.88 -14.49 7.65
C ARG A 47 -14.84 -13.61 8.34
N MET A 48 -13.74 -13.30 7.67
CA MET A 48 -12.64 -12.45 8.17
C MET A 48 -12.78 -11.00 7.69
N GLU A 49 -13.85 -10.66 6.97
CA GLU A 49 -14.15 -9.26 6.67
C GLU A 49 -14.42 -8.47 7.95
N GLN A 50 -14.16 -7.16 7.91
CA GLN A 50 -14.36 -6.30 9.08
C GLN A 50 -15.85 -6.04 9.27
N LEU A 51 -16.38 -6.35 10.47
CA LEU A 51 -17.66 -5.85 10.92
C LEU A 51 -17.51 -4.39 11.37
N ILE A 52 -18.47 -3.56 10.98
CA ILE A 52 -18.49 -2.13 11.25
C ILE A 52 -19.81 -1.81 11.95
N ASP A 53 -19.73 -1.40 13.21
CA ASP A 53 -20.89 -0.92 13.96
C ASP A 53 -20.81 0.61 14.05
N THR A 54 -21.44 1.27 13.08
CA THR A 54 -21.51 2.73 12.98
C THR A 54 -22.89 3.12 12.42
N LEU A 55 -23.15 4.43 12.29
CA LEU A 55 -24.36 4.92 11.62
C LEU A 55 -24.37 4.69 10.09
N ASN A 56 -23.28 4.16 9.52
CA ASN A 56 -23.23 3.82 8.10
C ASN A 56 -24.13 2.61 7.82
N PRO A 57 -24.89 2.59 6.71
CA PRO A 57 -25.71 1.43 6.34
C PRO A 57 -24.89 0.18 6.00
N ASN A 58 -23.59 0.32 5.72
CA ASN A 58 -22.71 -0.82 5.47
C ASN A 58 -22.12 -1.32 6.79
N ASP A 59 -22.53 -2.52 7.19
CA ASP A 59 -22.09 -3.21 8.41
C ASP A 59 -20.83 -4.09 8.19
N ARG A 60 -20.40 -4.25 6.94
CA ARG A 60 -19.31 -5.14 6.52
C ARG A 60 -18.36 -4.45 5.55
N LYS A 61 -17.07 -4.72 5.71
CA LYS A 61 -16.01 -4.22 4.84
C LYS A 61 -15.11 -5.35 4.36
N ARG A 62 -15.35 -5.75 3.10
CA ARG A 62 -14.61 -6.82 2.41
C ARG A 62 -13.18 -6.44 2.05
N TYR A 63 -12.92 -5.17 1.69
CA TYR A 63 -11.59 -4.67 1.35
C TYR A 63 -11.07 -3.75 2.45
N MET A 64 -9.92 -4.12 3.01
CA MET A 64 -9.25 -3.38 4.07
C MET A 64 -7.89 -2.91 3.56
N HIS A 65 -7.57 -1.63 3.80
CA HIS A 65 -6.29 -1.03 3.46
C HIS A 65 -5.76 -0.31 4.70
N HIS A 66 -4.60 -0.76 5.17
CA HIS A 66 -3.93 -0.18 6.33
C HIS A 66 -2.68 0.56 5.85
N TYR A 67 -2.65 1.88 6.09
CA TYR A 67 -1.53 2.73 5.77
C TYR A 67 -0.75 3.05 7.04
N ASN A 68 0.55 2.75 7.04
CA ASN A 68 1.46 3.04 8.14
C ASN A 68 2.53 4.04 7.68
N PHE A 69 2.78 5.07 8.49
CA PHE A 69 3.83 6.05 8.25
C PHE A 69 4.70 6.19 9.51
N PRO A 70 5.66 5.29 9.71
CA PRO A 70 6.52 5.33 10.88
C PRO A 70 7.45 6.57 10.85
N PRO A 71 7.91 7.09 12.00
CA PRO A 71 8.71 8.33 12.06
C PRO A 71 10.04 8.32 11.31
N PHE A 72 10.55 7.16 10.92
CA PHE A 72 11.76 7.00 10.11
C PHE A 72 11.50 7.06 8.59
N SER A 73 10.23 7.24 8.19
CA SER A 73 9.80 7.39 6.79
C SER A 73 10.02 8.77 6.21
#